data_AF-A0AAU8KKH5-F1
#
_entry.id   AF-A0AAU8KKH5-F1
#
_cell.length_a   1.000
_cell.length_b   1.000
_cell.length_c   1.000
_cell.angle_alpha   90.00
_cell.angle_beta   90.00
_cell.angle_gamma   90.00
#
_symmetry.space_group_name_H-M   'P 1'
#
loop_
_entity.id
_entity.type
_entity.pdbx_description
1 polymer ?
#
loop_
_entity_poly.entity_id
_entity_poly.type
_entity_poly.pdbx_seq_one_letter_code
_entity_poly.pdbx_strand_id
1 'polypeptide(L)'
;MTTPNELRLLPWSGPGDKPCYLSTNDPDGYMSRLADNIEAVQLGTASELLEEASEALDNQGTSLDDMRCLVKELTGALRDVYRVATSRGHFRAMHDPREPTC
;
A
#
# COMPACT_ATOMS: atom_id res chain seq x y z
N MET A 1 8.72 29.26 -2.36
CA MET A 1 7.44 28.61 -2.69
C MET A 1 7.72 27.12 -2.72
N THR A 2 7.31 26.37 -1.71
CA THR A 2 7.46 24.92 -1.67
C THR A 2 6.57 24.34 -2.75
N THR A 3 7.16 23.69 -3.74
CA THR A 3 6.39 23.03 -4.80
C THR A 3 5.56 21.93 -4.14
N PRO A 4 4.24 21.85 -4.39
CA PRO A 4 3.38 20.79 -3.84
C PRO A 4 3.73 19.37 -4.32
N ASN A 5 4.85 19.19 -5.02
CA ASN A 5 5.12 18.14 -6.01
C ASN A 5 6.19 17.12 -5.58
N GLU A 6 6.56 17.12 -4.30
CA GLU A 6 7.56 16.24 -3.67
C GLU A 6 6.96 15.48 -2.48
N LEU A 7 5.66 15.20 -2.50
CA LEU A 7 4.94 14.62 -1.36
C LEU A 7 4.58 13.15 -1.63
N ARG A 8 5.27 12.22 -0.96
CA ARG A 8 4.97 10.79 -0.95
C ARG A 8 3.78 10.51 -0.04
N LEU A 9 2.78 9.78 -0.53
CA LEU A 9 1.70 9.27 0.32
C LEU A 9 2.23 8.15 1.21
N LEU A 10 2.02 8.26 2.52
CA LEU A 10 2.44 7.24 3.49
C LEU A 10 1.44 6.06 3.52
N PRO A 11 1.90 4.83 3.81
CA PRO A 11 1.05 3.63 3.80
C PRO A 11 0.06 3.55 4.98
N TRP A 12 0.16 4.45 5.96
CA TRP A 12 -0.79 4.61 7.07
C TRP A 12 -1.59 5.90 6.95
N SER A 13 -2.82 5.88 7.46
CA SER A 13 -3.65 7.08 7.59
C SER A 13 -3.21 7.95 8.76
N GLY A 14 -3.43 9.26 8.61
CA GLY A 14 -3.32 10.21 9.70
C GLY A 14 -4.58 10.25 10.56
N PRO A 15 -4.60 11.14 11.56
CA PRO A 15 -5.77 11.34 12.40
C PRO A 15 -7.05 11.59 11.58
N GLY A 16 -8.11 10.82 11.87
CA GLY A 16 -9.40 10.92 11.19
C GLY A 16 -9.42 10.35 9.77
N ASP A 17 -8.65 9.28 9.52
CA ASP A 17 -8.56 8.57 8.23
C ASP A 17 -8.09 9.42 7.04
N LYS A 18 -7.45 10.55 7.33
CA LYS A 18 -6.93 11.44 6.30
C LYS A 18 -5.64 10.90 5.69
N PRO A 19 -5.42 11.08 4.38
CA PRO A 19 -4.16 10.73 3.75
C PRO A 19 -3.01 11.54 4.36
N CYS A 20 -1.90 10.86 4.66
CA CYS A 20 -0.70 11.46 5.21
C CYS A 20 0.37 11.54 4.14
N TYR A 21 1.04 12.69 4.03
CA TYR A 21 2.06 12.92 3.03
C TYR A 21 3.40 13.27 3.69
N LEU A 22 4.48 12.76 3.12
CA LEU A 22 5.86 13.00 3.53
C LEU A 22 6.61 13.73 2.41
N SER A 23 7.37 14.77 2.75
CA SER A 23 8.28 15.42 1.79
C SER A 23 9.45 14.49 1.43
N THR A 24 9.71 14.34 0.13
CA THR A 24 10.72 13.46 -0.45
C THR A 24 12.10 14.11 -0.59
N ASN A 25 12.38 15.21 0.14
CA ASN A 25 13.68 15.88 0.11
C ASN A 25 14.85 14.99 0.53
N ASP A 26 14.56 13.92 1.27
CA ASP A 26 15.50 12.87 1.62
C ASP A 26 14.85 11.49 1.39
N PRO A 27 15.07 10.86 0.23
CA PRO A 27 14.48 9.55 -0.08
C PRO A 27 15.00 8.44 0.84
N ASP A 28 16.14 8.63 1.49
CA ASP A 28 16.74 7.71 2.47
C ASP A 28 16.45 8.12 3.93
N GLY A 29 15.61 9.14 4.13
CA GLY A 29 15.22 9.64 5.43
C GLY A 29 14.50 8.59 6.27
N TYR A 30 14.55 8.74 7.60
CA TYR A 30 13.96 7.78 8.55
C TYR A 30 12.49 7.44 8.24
N MET A 31 11.68 8.46 7.90
CA MET A 31 10.26 8.25 7.57
C MET A 31 10.06 7.54 6.23
N SER A 32 10.95 7.71 5.26
CA SER A 32 10.91 7.01 3.97
C SER A 32 11.19 5.52 4.18
N ARG A 33 12.24 5.17 4.93
CA ARG A 33 12.53 3.77 5.30
C ARG A 33 11.42 3.14 6.14
N LEU A 34 10.81 3.89 7.05
CA LEU A 34 9.66 3.42 7.81
C LEU A 34 8.47 3.13 6.90
N ALA A 35 8.21 4.00 5.92
CA ALA A 35 7.21 3.76 4.89
C ALA A 35 7.50 2.48 4.11
N ASP A 36 8.72 2.30 3.60
CA ASP A 36 9.10 1.09 2.85
C ASP A 36 8.95 -0.20 3.68
N ASN A 37 9.32 -0.16 4.96
CA ASN A 37 9.14 -1.31 5.86
C ASN A 37 7.66 -1.65 6.06
N ILE A 38 6.81 -0.65 6.27
CA ILE A 38 5.37 -0.88 6.45
C ILE A 38 4.72 -1.37 5.15
N GLU A 39 5.13 -0.83 3.99
CA GLU A 39 4.71 -1.35 2.68
C GLU A 39 5.08 -2.83 2.52
N ALA A 40 6.31 -3.22 2.89
CA ALA A 40 6.75 -4.61 2.82
C ALA A 40 5.92 -5.53 3.72
N VAL A 41 5.60 -5.10 4.94
CA VAL A 41 4.72 -5.84 5.85
C VAL A 41 3.32 -5.99 5.28
N GLN A 42 2.71 -4.91 4.78
CA GLN A 42 1.37 -4.94 4.18
C GLN A 42 1.30 -5.88 2.97
N LEU A 43 2.32 -5.87 2.10
CA LEU A 43 2.41 -6.78 0.97
C LEU A 43 2.61 -8.24 1.41
N GLY A 44 3.39 -8.48 2.46
CA GLY A 44 3.56 -9.81 3.06
C GLY A 44 2.25 -10.36 3.60
N THR A 45 1.54 -9.59 4.43
CA THR A 45 0.21 -9.96 4.95
C THR A 45 -0.80 -10.22 3.84
N ALA A 46 -0.80 -9.41 2.77
CA ALA A 46 -1.65 -9.65 1.62
C ALA A 46 -1.32 -10.99 0.91
N SER A 47 -0.04 -11.35 0.83
CA SER A 47 0.38 -12.64 0.26
C SER A 47 -0.10 -13.82 1.10
N GLU A 48 0.08 -13.75 2.42
CA GLU A 48 -0.37 -14.79 3.36
C GLU A 48 -1.89 -14.99 3.29
N LEU A 49 -2.67 -13.90 3.28
CA LEU A 49 -4.13 -13.96 3.16
C LEU A 49 -4.61 -14.53 1.82
N LEU A 50 -3.85 -14.31 0.74
CA LEU A 50 -4.17 -14.90 -0.56
C LEU A 50 -3.92 -16.42 -0.57
N GLU A 51 -2.89 -16.90 0.12
CA GLU A 51 -2.64 -18.32 0.29
C GLU A 51 -3.76 -18.97 1.11
N GLU A 52 -4.11 -18.38 2.25
CA GLU A 52 -5.22 -18.85 3.10
C GLU A 52 -6.55 -18.87 2.33
N ALA A 53 -6.81 -17.85 1.50
CA ALA A 53 -7.99 -17.82 0.64
C ALA A 53 -8.01 -18.92 -0.41
N SER A 54 -6.86 -19.25 -0.99
CA SER A 54 -6.75 -20.37 -1.93
C SER A 54 -7.06 -21.69 -1.22
N GLU A 55 -6.49 -21.92 -0.05
CA GLU A 55 -6.74 -23.14 0.75
C GLU A 55 -8.21 -23.26 1.18
N ALA A 56 -8.81 -22.14 1.62
CA ALA A 56 -10.20 -22.09 2.04
C ALA A 56 -11.18 -22.40 0.90
N LEU A 57 -10.86 -21.98 -0.33
CA LEU A 57 -11.65 -22.26 -1.53
C LEU A 57 -11.59 -23.74 -1.95
N ASP A 58 -10.44 -24.39 -1.75
CA ASP A 58 -10.25 -25.81 -2.05
C ASP A 58 -10.84 -26.73 -0.96
N ASN A 59 -11.06 -26.21 0.24
CA ASN A 59 -11.60 -26.94 1.38
C ASN A 59 -13.13 -26.84 1.49
N GLN A 60 -13.84 -27.92 1.17
CA GLN A 60 -15.31 -28.01 1.33
C GLN A 60 -15.80 -27.93 2.79
N GLY A 61 -14.90 -28.02 3.76
CA GLY A 61 -15.20 -27.89 5.19
C GLY A 61 -15.19 -26.46 5.74
N THR A 62 -14.79 -25.47 4.95
CA THR A 62 -14.72 -24.08 5.40
C THR A 62 -16.11 -23.54 5.69
N SER A 63 -16.32 -23.02 6.91
CA SER A 63 -17.62 -22.48 7.29
C SER A 63 -17.89 -21.14 6.59
N LEU A 64 -19.18 -20.78 6.45
CA LEU A 64 -19.55 -19.48 5.88
C LEU A 64 -19.05 -18.30 6.72
N ASP A 65 -18.91 -18.47 8.04
CA ASP A 65 -18.43 -17.41 8.92
C ASP A 65 -16.90 -17.23 8.80
N ASP A 66 -16.15 -18.32 8.64
CA ASP A 66 -14.71 -18.26 8.35
C ASP A 66 -14.46 -17.59 6.98
N MET A 67 -15.25 -17.96 5.96
CA MET A 67 -15.20 -17.31 4.65
C MET A 67 -15.50 -15.80 4.72
N ARG A 68 -16.49 -15.39 5.52
CA ARG A 68 -16.80 -13.96 5.72
C ARG A 68 -15.67 -13.23 6.44
N CYS A 69 -15.05 -13.87 7.42
CA CYS A 69 -13.89 -13.32 8.12
C CYS A 69 -12.74 -13.10 7.15
N LEU A 70 -12.40 -14.13 6.37
CA LEU A 70 -11.33 -14.09 5.39
C LEU A 70 -11.55 -13.03 4.29
N VAL A 71 -12.77 -12.93 3.76
CA VAL A 71 -13.11 -11.87 2.78
C VAL A 71 -12.98 -10.47 3.38
N LYS A 72 -13.31 -10.29 4.66
CA LYS A 72 -13.15 -9.00 5.35
C LYS A 72 -11.66 -8.64 5.49
N GLU A 73 -10.82 -9.59 5.85
CA GLU A 73 -9.37 -9.40 5.98
C GLU A 73 -8.72 -9.14 4.62
N LEU A 74 -9.08 -9.91 3.59
CA LEU A 74 -8.67 -9.67 2.20
C LEU A 74 -9.06 -8.27 1.71
N THR A 75 -10.26 -7.81 2.04
CA THR A 75 -10.70 -6.45 1.66
C THR A 75 -9.85 -5.38 2.34
N GLY A 76 -9.43 -5.62 3.59
CA GLY A 76 -8.49 -4.76 4.32
C GLY A 76 -7.12 -4.74 3.65
N ALA A 77 -6.53 -5.91 3.42
CA ALA A 77 -5.24 -6.05 2.78
C ALA A 77 -5.21 -5.45 1.37
N LEU A 78 -6.27 -5.65 0.57
CA LEU A 78 -6.37 -5.06 -0.77
C LEU A 78 -6.42 -3.53 -0.73
N ARG A 79 -7.07 -2.93 0.28
CA ARG A 79 -7.08 -1.48 0.46
C ARG A 79 -5.68 -0.95 0.77
N ASP A 80 -4.94 -1.67 1.60
CA ASP A 80 -3.55 -1.34 1.92
C ASP A 80 -2.66 -1.45 0.68
N VAL A 81 -2.73 -2.57 -0.05
CA VAL A 81 -2.01 -2.78 -1.33
C VAL A 81 -2.35 -1.67 -2.33
N TYR A 82 -3.63 -1.31 -2.47
CA TYR A 82 -4.05 -0.23 -3.36
C TYR A 82 -3.42 1.10 -2.96
N ARG A 83 -3.30 1.38 -1.65
CA ARG A 83 -2.64 2.59 -1.15
C ARG A 83 -1.15 2.60 -1.45
N VAL A 84 -0.45 1.47 -1.26
CA VAL A 84 0.97 1.30 -1.63
C VAL A 84 1.16 1.52 -3.14
N ALA A 85 0.35 0.85 -3.96
CA ALA A 85 0.40 0.98 -5.41
C ALA A 85 0.12 2.41 -5.88
N THR A 86 -0.83 3.11 -5.24
CA THR A 86 -1.12 4.52 -5.51
C THR A 86 0.07 5.40 -5.15
N SER A 87 0.66 5.22 -3.97
CA SER A 87 1.85 5.97 -3.54
C SER A 87 3.02 5.81 -4.52
N ARG A 88 3.34 4.56 -4.89
CA ARG A 88 4.42 4.26 -5.85
C ARG A 88 4.08 4.63 -7.28
N GLY A 89 2.82 4.56 -7.69
CA GLY A 89 2.36 4.94 -9.03
C GLY A 89 2.53 6.44 -9.27
N HIS A 90 2.20 7.27 -8.29
CA HIS A 90 2.48 8.71 -8.33
C HIS A 90 3.98 8.98 -8.37
N PHE A 91 4.78 8.25 -7.57
CA PHE A 91 6.24 8.37 -7.61
C PHE A 91 6.85 7.96 -8.97
N ARG A 92 6.43 6.83 -9.54
CA ARG A 92 6.95 6.31 -10.82
C ARG A 92 6.57 7.17 -12.01
N ALA A 93 5.34 7.70 -12.06
CA ALA A 93 4.92 8.61 -13.12
C ALA A 93 5.72 9.93 -13.10
N MET A 94 6.23 10.34 -11.94
CA MET A 94 7.01 11.57 -11.77
C MET A 94 8.52 11.39 -11.98
N HIS A 95 9.08 10.19 -11.81
CA HIS A 95 10.49 9.87 -12.06
C HIS A 95 10.74 9.30 -13.47
N ASP A 96 9.76 9.25 -14.38
CA ASP A 96 10.01 8.88 -15.77
C ASP A 96 10.77 10.01 -16.49
N PRO A 97 12.03 9.84 -16.90
CA PRO A 97 12.79 10.88 -17.59
C PRO A 97 12.39 10.86 -19.08
N ARG A 98 11.14 11.25 -19.37
CA ARG A 98 10.78 11.68 -20.72
C ARG A 98 10.80 13.19 -20.75
N GLU A 99 11.98 13.73 -21.08
CA GLU A 99 12.13 15.13 -21.45
C GLU A 99 11.13 15.49 -22.57
N PRO A 100 10.31 16.54 -22.43
CA PRO A 100 9.83 17.26 -23.58
C PRO A 100 10.96 18.16 -24.06
N THR A 101 11.72 17.67 -25.04
CA THR A 101 12.58 18.53 -25.86
C THR A 101 11.66 19.50 -26.61
N CYS A 102 11.81 20.80 -26.31
CA CYS A 102 11.48 21.88 -27.23
C CYS A 102 12.76 22.29 -27.95
#